data_AF-A0A956LH27-F1
#
_entry.id   AF-A0A956LH27-F1
#
_cell.length_a   1.000
_cell.length_b   1.000
_cell.length_c   1.000
_cell.angle_alpha   90.00
_cell.angle_beta   90.00
_cell.angle_gamma   90.00
#
_symmetry.space_group_name_H-M   'P 1'
#
loop_
_entity.id
_entity.type
_entity.pdbx_description
1 polymer ?
#
loop_
_entity_poly.entity_id
_entity_poly.type
_entity_poly.pdbx_seq_one_letter_code
_entity_poly.pdbx_strand_id
1 'polypeptide(L)' 'MIWLLAIATGAAAFAYAKKQQASNGAAGAAGAATAVGTGLVVSTLWYLFPILLIGGAGFYLGRKSSERKALPPGPS' A
#
# COMPACT_ATOMS: atom_id res chain seq x y z
N MET A 1 -13.43 -8.16 -1.06
CA MET A 1 -13.09 -6.90 -0.35
C MET A 1 -12.34 -5.90 -1.24
N ILE A 2 -11.23 -6.28 -1.90
CA ILE A 2 -10.46 -5.40 -2.81
C ILE A 2 -11.35 -4.79 -3.92
N TRP A 3 -12.20 -5.61 -4.55
CA TRP A 3 -13.13 -5.14 -5.58
C TRP A 3 -14.16 -4.13 -5.08
N LEU A 4 -14.60 -4.22 -3.82
CA LEU A 4 -15.52 -3.24 -3.25
C LEU A 4 -14.83 -1.87 -3.05
N LEU A 5 -13.57 -1.88 -2.62
CA LEU A 5 -12.78 -0.64 -2.51
C LEU A 5 -12.54 -0.01 -3.89
N ALA A 6 -12.19 -0.83 -4.89
CA ALA A 6 -12.00 -0.38 -6.27
C ALA A 6 -13.28 0.24 -6.87
N ILE A 7 -14.43 -0.39 -6.65
CA ILE A 7 -15.73 0.13 -7.11
C ILE A 7 -16.05 1.44 -6.40
N ALA A 8 -15.84 1.52 -5.08
CA ALA A 8 -16.11 2.73 -4.31
C ALA A 8 -15.23 3.92 -4.75
N THR A 9 -13.92 3.72 -4.90
CA THR A 9 -13.03 4.79 -5.40
C THR A 9 -13.30 5.14 -6.86
N GLY A 10 -13.64 4.16 -7.70
CA GLY A 10 -14.06 4.41 -9.08
C GLY A 10 -15.33 5.24 -9.19
N ALA A 11 -16.34 4.95 -8.36
CA ALA A 11 -17.57 5.72 -8.29
C ALA A 11 -17.32 7.14 -7.76
N ALA A 12 -16.45 7.29 -6.76
CA ALA A 12 -16.05 8.60 -6.25
C ALA A 12 -15.33 9.44 -7.30
N ALA A 13 -14.41 8.84 -8.07
CA ALA A 13 -13.72 9.50 -9.17
C ALA A 13 -14.67 9.90 -10.31
N PHE A 14 -15.63 9.05 -10.65
CA PHE A 14 -16.69 9.39 -11.59
C PHE A 14 -17.51 10.60 -11.12
N ALA A 15 -17.98 10.56 -9.86
CA ALA A 15 -18.75 11.66 -9.27
C ALA A 15 -17.94 12.96 -9.21
N TYR A 16 -16.65 12.88 -8.88
CA TYR A 16 -15.73 14.02 -8.87
C TYR A 16 -15.53 14.62 -10.27
N ALA A 17 -15.32 13.78 -11.29
CA ALA A 17 -15.21 14.24 -12.67
C ALA A 17 -16.51 14.89 -13.16
N LYS A 18 -17.67 14.36 -12.76
CA LYS A 18 -18.97 14.99 -13.06
C LYS A 18 -19.15 16.33 -12.37
N LYS A 19 -18.64 16.51 -11.15
CA LYS A 19 -18.61 17.83 -10.48
C LYS A 19 -17.77 18.85 -11.24
N GLN A 20 -16.74 18.41 -11.94
CA GLN A 20 -15.93 19.24 -12.83
C GLN A 20 -16.53 19.43 -14.24
N GLN A 21 -17.82 19.09 -14.43
CA GLN A 21 -18.51 19.19 -15.72
C GLN A 21 -17.87 18.34 -16.85
N ALA A 22 -17.14 17.27 -16.51
CA ALA A 22 -16.61 16.36 -17.52
C ALA A 22 -17.75 15.61 -18.25
N SER A 23 -17.50 15.26 -19.52
CA SER A 23 -18.41 14.43 -20.30
C SER A 23 -18.58 13.04 -19.67
N ASN A 24 -19.69 12.35 -19.96
CA ASN A 24 -19.94 11.01 -19.41
C ASN A 24 -18.83 10.01 -19.79
N GLY A 25 -18.27 10.13 -20.99
CA GLY A 25 -17.15 9.31 -21.44
C GLY A 25 -15.86 9.58 -20.64
N ALA A 26 -15.52 10.85 -20.42
CA ALA A 26 -14.35 11.23 -19.64
C ALA A 26 -14.49 10.85 -18.16
N ALA A 27 -15.67 11.07 -17.57
CA ALA A 27 -15.94 10.66 -16.19
C ALA A 27 -15.90 9.14 -16.03
N GLY A 28 -16.44 8.39 -17.00
CA GLY A 28 -16.37 6.92 -17.04
C GLY A 28 -14.94 6.41 -17.10
N ALA A 29 -14.11 6.99 -17.97
CA ALA A 29 -12.70 6.65 -18.10
C ALA A 29 -11.92 6.94 -16.80
N ALA A 30 -12.15 8.09 -16.17
CA ALA A 30 -11.52 8.45 -14.89
C ALA A 30 -11.93 7.50 -13.76
N GLY A 31 -13.21 7.13 -13.69
CA GLY A 31 -13.71 6.16 -12.72
C GLY A 31 -13.11 4.78 -12.92
N ALA A 32 -13.08 4.29 -14.16
CA ALA A 32 -12.48 2.98 -14.48
C ALA A 32 -10.98 2.95 -14.19
N ALA A 33 -10.23 3.97 -14.62
CA ALA A 33 -8.80 4.07 -14.36
C ALA A 33 -8.49 4.09 -12.85
N THR A 34 -9.29 4.83 -12.08
CA THR A 34 -9.14 4.89 -10.62
C THR A 34 -9.49 3.56 -9.95
N ALA A 35 -10.55 2.89 -10.39
CA ALA A 35 -10.93 1.58 -9.87
C ALA A 35 -9.83 0.54 -10.09
N VAL A 36 -9.31 0.44 -11.32
CA VAL A 36 -8.24 -0.48 -11.68
C VAL A 36 -6.96 -0.15 -10.91
N GLY A 37 -6.57 1.13 -10.87
CA GLY A 37 -5.39 1.59 -10.13
C GLY A 37 -5.49 1.29 -8.64
N THR A 38 -6.66 1.51 -8.03
CA THR A 38 -6.91 1.17 -6.62
C THR A 38 -6.80 -0.34 -6.39
N GLY A 39 -7.42 -1.14 -7.25
CA GLY A 39 -7.37 -2.60 -7.14
C GLY A 39 -5.95 -3.13 -7.20
N LEU A 40 -5.12 -2.59 -8.10
CA LEU A 40 -3.71 -2.95 -8.22
C LEU A 40 -2.94 -2.59 -6.95
N VAL A 41 -3.01 -1.34 -6.50
CA VAL A 41 -2.28 -0.85 -5.32
C VAL A 41 -2.65 -1.64 -4.07
N VAL A 42 -3.94 -1.86 -3.84
CA VAL A 42 -4.41 -2.62 -2.66
C VAL A 42 -3.92 -4.06 -2.73
N SER A 43 -3.96 -4.69 -3.91
CA SER A 43 -3.45 -6.06 -4.08
C SER A 43 -1.95 -6.13 -3.82
N THR A 44 -1.18 -5.22 -4.41
CA THR A 44 0.27 -5.13 -4.21
C THR A 44 0.62 -4.91 -2.73
N LEU A 45 -0.08 -4.02 -2.04
CA LEU A 45 0.10 -3.81 -0.61
C LEU A 45 -0.25 -5.07 0.18
N TRP A 46 -1.32 -5.78 -0.17
CA TRP A 46 -1.72 -6.99 0.53
C TRP A 46 -0.63 -8.07 0.50
N TYR A 47 0.11 -8.18 -0.61
CA TYR A 47 1.22 -9.13 -0.75
C TYR A 47 2.55 -8.62 -0.16
N LEU A 48 2.87 -7.33 -0.36
CA LEU A 48 4.14 -6.77 0.10
C LEU A 48 4.14 -6.45 1.60
N PHE A 49 3.02 -6.05 2.17
CA PHE A 49 2.90 -5.68 3.57
C PHE A 49 3.37 -6.77 4.56
N PRO A 50 2.95 -8.05 4.43
CA PRO A 50 3.46 -9.11 5.30
C PRO A 50 4.96 -9.35 5.13
N ILE A 51 5.48 -9.24 3.91
CA ILE A 51 6.93 -9.37 3.64
C ILE A 51 7.69 -8.23 4.33
N LEU A 52 7.18 -7.00 4.23
CA LEU A 52 7.77 -5.83 4.86
C LEU A 52 7.73 -5.92 6.39
N LEU A 53 6.62 -6.45 6.95
CA LEU A 53 6.49 -6.70 8.39
C LEU A 53 7.50 -7.74 8.88
N ILE A 54 7.63 -8.87 8.18
CA ILE A 54 8.58 -9.93 8.56
C ILE A 54 10.03 -9.45 8.41
N GLY A 55 10.34 -8.77 7.30
CA GLY A 55 11.67 -8.20 7.06
C GLY A 55 12.04 -7.13 8.08
N GLY A 56 11.12 -6.21 8.38
CA GLY A 56 11.32 -5.17 9.39
C GLY A 56 11.46 -5.73 10.81
N ALA A 57 10.61 -6.69 11.19
CA ALA A 57 10.71 -7.37 12.48
C ALA A 57 12.01 -8.19 12.58
N GLY A 58 12.38 -8.92 11.54
CA GLY A 58 13.63 -9.68 11.46
C GLY A 58 14.86 -8.78 11.55
N PHE A 59 14.86 -7.64 10.86
CA PHE A 59 15.92 -6.64 10.95
C PHE A 59 16.03 -6.05 12.36
N TYR A 60 14.91 -5.68 12.97
CA TYR A 60 14.87 -5.15 14.32
C TYR A 60 15.37 -6.16 15.38
N LEU A 61 14.92 -7.41 15.29
CA LEU A 61 15.35 -8.48 16.19
C LEU A 61 16.82 -8.88 15.97
N GLY A 62 17.26 -8.94 14.71
CA GLY A 62 18.65 -9.19 14.35
C GLY A 62 19.59 -8.13 14.91
N ARG A 63 19.23 -6.85 14.77
CA ARG A 63 20.00 -5.72 15.34
C ARG A 63 20.08 -5.80 16.87
N LYS A 64 18.97 -6.10 17.56
CA LYS A 64 18.98 -6.30 19.02
C LYS A 64 19.84 -7.49 19.48
N SER A 65 19.94 -8.53 18.65
CA SER A 65 20.79 -9.69 18.94
C SER A 65 22.28 -9.35 18.77
N SER A 66 22.63 -8.59 17.73
CA SER A 66 23.99 -8.09 17.50
C SER A 66 24.46 -7.14 18.60
N GLU A 67 23.60 -6.25 19.10
CA GLU A 67 23.93 -5.35 20.22
C GLU A 67 24.17 -6.12 21.54
N ARG A 68 23.54 -7.29 21.75
CA ARG A 68 23.83 -8.16 22.91
C ARG A 68 25.06 -9.06 22.72
N LYS A 69 25.52 -9.26 21.47
CA LYS A 69 26.73 -10.04 21.14
C LYS A 69 28.01 -9.21 21.12
N ALA A 70 27.92 -7.89 21.27
CA ALA A 70 29.09 -7.07 21.56
C ALA A 70 29.60 -7.43 22.97
N LEU A 71 30.62 -8.29 23.02
CA LEU A 71 31.38 -8.61 24.23
C LEU A 71 31.85 -7.29 24.88
N PRO A 72 31.77 -7.15 26.22
CA PRO A 72 32.40 -6.01 26.89
C PRO A 72 33.90 -5.99 26.55
N PRO A 73 34.53 -4.80 26.42
CA PRO A 73 35.96 -4.71 26.16
C PRO A 73 36.70 -5.52 27.23
N GLY A 74 37.45 -6.53 26.79
CA GLY A 74 38.19 -7.42 27.68
C GLY A 74 39.18 -6.61 28.52
N PRO A 75 39.41 -7.01 29.79
CA PRO A 75 40.31 -6.29 30.67
C PRO A 75 41.73 -6.33 30.09
N SER A 76 42.26 -5.15 29.78
CA SER A 76 43.66 -4.86 29.48
C SER A 76 44.55 -5.06 30.71
#